data_AF-A0A836H6K7-F1
#
_entry.id   AF-A0A836H6K7-F1
#
_cell.length_a   1.000
_cell.length_b   1.000
_cell.length_c   1.000
_cell.angle_alpha   90.00
_cell.angle_beta   90.00
_cell.angle_gamma   90.00
#
_symmetry.space_group_name_H-M   'P 1'
#
loop_
_entity.id
_entity.type
_entity.pdbx_description
1 polymer ?
#
loop_
_entity_poly.entity_id
_entity_poly.type
_entity_poly.pdbx_seq_one_letter_code
_entity_poly.pdbx_strand_id
1 'polypeptide(L)'
;MAPKYSSLRELGTAAISHRGEVDEVKRQLDVKHGYFDAWIYGFLENKNFSIDETVAKLHRRFAMRVNELASYELTDFMRESLRRGIIGELGNDKAGRIAFLVDTKRDHLQAKHRDEQRRSFDMIASFGTRLRPESKRC
;
A
#
# COMPACT_ATOMS: atom_id res chain seq x y z
N MET A 1 25.77 -2.16 13.45
CA MET A 1 24.39 -1.74 13.11
C MET A 1 23.53 -2.99 13.03
N ALA A 2 22.37 -3.03 13.71
CA ALA A 2 21.43 -4.13 13.53
C ALA A 2 21.00 -4.21 12.05
N PRO A 3 20.86 -5.41 11.47
CA PRO A 3 20.37 -5.53 10.10
C PRO A 3 18.98 -4.88 10.02
N LYS A 4 18.79 -3.95 9.06
CA LYS A 4 17.45 -3.44 8.74
C LYS A 4 16.53 -4.64 8.48
N TYR A 5 15.35 -4.64 9.09
CA TYR A 5 14.32 -5.65 8.86
C TYR A 5 14.05 -5.80 7.35
N SER A 6 13.79 -7.04 6.91
CA SER A 6 13.50 -7.41 5.52
C SER A 6 12.52 -8.58 5.51
N SER A 7 11.37 -8.41 4.86
CA SER A 7 10.34 -9.44 4.75
C SER A 7 10.76 -10.64 3.87
N LEU A 8 11.85 -10.53 3.10
CA LEU A 8 12.41 -11.67 2.35
C LEU A 8 12.76 -12.86 3.23
N ARG A 9 13.11 -12.60 4.50
CA ARG A 9 13.47 -13.67 5.45
C ARG A 9 12.31 -14.64 5.68
N GLU A 10 11.08 -14.17 5.51
CA GLU A 10 9.86 -14.96 5.68
C GLU A 10 9.62 -15.92 4.50
N LEU A 11 10.25 -15.67 3.34
CA LEU A 11 10.13 -16.49 2.14
C LEU A 11 11.24 -17.56 2.01
N GLY A 12 12.21 -17.57 2.92
CA GLY A 12 13.29 -18.57 2.95
C GLY A 12 14.51 -18.23 2.09
N THR A 13 15.43 -19.18 1.99
CA THR A 13 16.79 -18.97 1.44
C THR A 13 16.82 -18.63 -0.05
N ALA A 14 15.92 -19.21 -0.84
CA ALA A 14 15.81 -18.91 -2.28
C ALA A 14 15.43 -17.43 -2.54
N ALA A 15 14.52 -16.87 -1.75
CA ALA A 15 14.20 -15.45 -1.86
C ALA A 15 15.36 -14.56 -1.38
N ILE A 16 16.10 -15.01 -0.35
CA ILE A 16 17.27 -14.28 0.17
C ILE A 16 18.40 -14.21 -0.86
N SER A 17 18.58 -15.22 -1.73
CA SER A 17 19.60 -15.15 -2.77
C SER A 17 19.34 -14.06 -3.80
N HIS A 18 18.08 -13.63 -3.96
CA HIS A 18 17.68 -12.51 -4.84
C HIS A 18 17.63 -11.14 -4.13
N ARG A 19 18.29 -11.01 -2.98
CA ARG A 19 18.34 -9.75 -2.22
C ARG A 19 18.91 -8.60 -3.05
N GLY A 20 19.92 -8.87 -3.89
CA GLY A 20 20.56 -7.84 -4.71
C GLY A 20 19.60 -7.19 -5.70
N GLU A 21 18.80 -8.01 -6.37
CA GLU A 21 17.78 -7.58 -7.32
C GLU A 21 16.67 -6.80 -6.62
N VAL A 22 16.23 -7.27 -5.44
CA VAL A 22 15.24 -6.55 -4.63
C VAL A 22 15.78 -5.18 -4.18
N ASP A 23 17.02 -5.13 -3.70
CA ASP A 23 17.64 -3.88 -3.26
C ASP A 23 17.83 -2.90 -4.43
N GLU A 24 18.14 -3.39 -5.64
CA GLU A 24 18.26 -2.54 -6.84
C GLU A 24 16.90 -1.99 -7.30
N VAL A 25 15.84 -2.81 -7.31
CA VAL A 25 14.47 -2.31 -7.58
C VAL A 25 14.07 -1.25 -6.56
N LYS A 26 14.36 -1.47 -5.27
CA LYS A 26 14.08 -0.50 -4.20
C LYS A 26 14.84 0.80 -4.39
N ARG A 27 16.11 0.72 -4.79
CA ARG A 27 16.94 1.89 -5.08
C ARG A 27 16.32 2.74 -6.20
N GLN A 28 15.86 2.11 -7.28
CA GLN A 28 15.23 2.81 -8.40
C GLN A 28 13.86 3.41 -8.05
N LEU A 29 13.14 2.81 -7.09
CA LEU A 29 11.83 3.28 -6.61
C LEU A 29 11.89 4.16 -5.35
N ASP A 30 13.09 4.51 -4.86
CA ASP A 30 13.34 5.23 -3.60
C ASP A 30 12.71 4.60 -2.33
N VAL A 31 12.62 3.26 -2.26
CA VAL A 31 12.06 2.54 -1.11
C VAL A 31 13.16 2.28 -0.07
N LYS A 32 13.02 2.84 1.14
CA LYS A 32 14.10 2.86 2.15
C LYS A 32 14.00 1.77 3.23
N HIS A 33 12.87 1.07 3.31
CA HIS A 33 12.58 0.07 4.35
C HIS A 33 12.45 -1.34 3.76
N GLY A 34 12.50 -2.38 4.60
CA GLY A 34 12.43 -3.77 4.12
C GLY A 34 11.06 -4.46 4.21
N TYR A 35 10.00 -3.74 4.61
CA TYR A 35 8.65 -4.33 4.74
C TYR A 35 8.04 -4.82 3.42
N PHE A 36 8.43 -4.23 2.27
CA PHE A 36 7.92 -4.62 0.95
C PHE A 36 8.82 -5.59 0.19
N ASP A 37 9.90 -6.08 0.80
CA ASP A 37 10.90 -6.88 0.06
C ASP A 37 10.31 -8.17 -0.52
N ALA A 38 9.48 -8.89 0.25
CA ALA A 38 8.74 -10.07 -0.23
C ALA A 38 7.77 -9.76 -1.38
N TRP A 39 7.12 -8.59 -1.35
CA TRP A 39 6.22 -8.14 -2.40
C TRP A 39 6.97 -7.82 -3.69
N ILE A 40 8.11 -7.11 -3.58
CA ILE A 40 8.99 -6.79 -4.70
C ILE A 40 9.56 -8.07 -5.32
N TYR A 41 9.99 -9.03 -4.49
CA TYR A 41 10.41 -10.35 -4.94
C TYR A 41 9.35 -11.05 -5.80
N GLY A 42 8.08 -11.01 -5.39
CA GLY A 42 7.00 -11.59 -6.20
C GLY A 42 6.86 -10.97 -7.59
N PHE A 43 7.20 -9.68 -7.78
CA PHE A 43 7.26 -9.10 -9.12
C PHE A 43 8.48 -9.56 -9.90
N LEU A 44 9.65 -9.60 -9.26
CA LEU A 44 10.88 -10.09 -9.87
C LEU A 44 10.72 -11.52 -10.36
N GLU A 45 10.19 -12.43 -9.53
CA GLU A 45 9.95 -13.82 -9.89
C GLU A 45 9.04 -13.94 -11.13
N ASN A 46 7.93 -13.19 -11.17
CA ASN A 46 7.03 -13.12 -12.34
C ASN A 46 7.69 -12.53 -13.60
N LYS A 47 8.80 -11.82 -13.45
CA LYS A 47 9.55 -11.15 -14.52
C LYS A 47 10.89 -11.80 -14.79
N ASN A 48 11.05 -13.07 -14.42
CA ASN A 48 12.31 -13.82 -14.58
C ASN A 48 13.51 -13.02 -14.01
N PHE A 49 13.28 -12.33 -12.90
CA PHE A 49 14.23 -11.46 -12.20
C PHE A 49 14.77 -10.29 -13.03
N SER A 50 14.05 -9.87 -14.08
CA SER A 50 14.33 -8.64 -14.81
C SER A 50 13.98 -7.41 -13.95
N ILE A 51 15.01 -6.68 -13.54
CA ILE A 51 14.91 -5.46 -12.74
C ILE A 51 14.15 -4.38 -13.54
N ASP A 52 14.54 -4.13 -14.78
CA ASP A 52 13.94 -3.08 -15.62
C ASP A 52 12.45 -3.33 -15.88
N GLU A 53 12.07 -4.56 -16.19
CA GLU A 53 10.65 -4.91 -16.38
C GLU A 53 9.85 -4.76 -15.10
N THR A 54 10.43 -5.14 -13.97
CA THR A 54 9.81 -5.04 -12.65
C THR A 54 9.57 -3.58 -12.27
N VAL A 55 10.60 -2.74 -12.41
CA VAL A 55 10.50 -1.29 -12.16
C VAL A 55 9.45 -0.65 -13.06
N ALA A 56 9.49 -0.94 -14.38
CA ALA A 56 8.49 -0.44 -15.32
C ALA A 56 7.07 -0.92 -14.99
N LYS A 57 6.90 -2.17 -14.54
CA LYS A 57 5.58 -2.71 -14.12
C LYS A 57 5.08 -2.01 -12.86
N LEU A 58 5.95 -1.78 -11.88
CA LEU A 58 5.61 -1.11 -10.62
C LEU A 58 5.25 0.37 -10.85
N HIS A 59 5.98 1.09 -11.70
CA HIS A 59 5.61 2.45 -12.11
C HIS A 59 4.25 2.50 -12.80
N ARG A 60 3.99 1.60 -13.78
CA ARG A 60 2.68 1.52 -14.44
C ARG A 60 1.55 1.20 -13.46
N ARG A 61 1.78 0.29 -12.51
CA ARG A 61 0.81 -0.04 -11.45
C ARG A 61 0.53 1.16 -10.54
N PHE A 62 1.55 1.95 -10.22
CA PHE A 62 1.38 3.18 -9.44
C PHE A 62 0.55 4.21 -10.22
N ALA A 63 0.92 4.50 -11.46
CA ALA A 63 0.19 5.45 -12.32
C ALA A 63 -1.27 5.03 -12.53
N MET A 64 -1.53 3.74 -12.81
CA MET A 64 -2.88 3.19 -12.93
C MET A 64 -3.68 3.40 -11.65
N ARG A 65 -3.13 3.11 -10.47
CA ARG A 65 -3.84 3.32 -9.20
C ARG A 65 -4.13 4.78 -8.91
N VAL A 66 -3.22 5.69 -9.27
CA VAL A 66 -3.46 7.13 -9.13
C VAL A 66 -4.63 7.56 -10.00
N ASN A 67 -4.66 7.12 -11.27
CA ASN A 67 -5.74 7.44 -12.21
C ASN A 67 -7.07 6.81 -11.79
N GLU A 68 -7.07 5.55 -11.34
CA GLU A 68 -8.25 4.87 -10.84
C GLU A 68 -8.83 5.60 -9.62
N LEU A 69 -7.99 5.95 -8.63
CA LEU A 69 -8.45 6.69 -7.47
C LEU A 69 -8.99 8.09 -7.83
N ALA A 70 -8.40 8.76 -8.83
CA ALA A 70 -8.87 10.06 -9.31
C ALA A 70 -10.26 9.97 -9.99
N SER A 71 -10.65 8.79 -10.47
CA SER A 71 -11.96 8.56 -11.08
C SER A 71 -13.05 8.19 -10.08
N TYR A 72 -12.72 7.99 -8.80
CA TYR A 72 -13.70 7.59 -7.81
C TYR A 72 -14.60 8.77 -7.41
N GLU A 73 -15.88 8.64 -7.73
CA GLU A 73 -16.91 9.55 -7.25
C GLU A 73 -17.54 9.04 -5.96
N LEU A 74 -17.77 9.94 -5.00
CA LEU A 74 -18.47 9.60 -3.76
C LEU A 74 -19.96 9.40 -4.04
N THR A 75 -20.42 8.16 -3.90
CA THR A 75 -21.84 7.82 -3.96
C THR A 75 -22.55 8.18 -2.65
N ASP A 76 -23.88 8.21 -2.67
CA ASP A 76 -24.65 8.46 -1.44
C ASP A 76 -24.47 7.36 -0.40
N PHE A 77 -24.36 6.11 -0.84
CA PHE A 77 -24.04 5.00 0.03
C PHE A 77 -22.67 5.18 0.70
N MET A 78 -21.64 5.58 -0.06
CA MET A 78 -20.32 5.86 0.50
C MET A 78 -20.41 6.97 1.55
N ARG A 79 -21.14 8.06 1.28
CA ARG A 79 -21.33 9.15 2.27
C ARG A 79 -22.02 8.65 3.53
N GLU A 80 -23.07 7.85 3.42
CA GLU A 80 -23.77 7.28 4.56
C GLU A 80 -22.87 6.33 5.37
N SER A 81 -22.14 5.45 4.68
CA SER A 81 -21.18 4.52 5.26
C SER A 81 -20.10 5.26 6.07
N LEU A 82 -19.54 6.34 5.52
CA LEU A 82 -18.55 7.17 6.21
C LEU A 82 -19.12 7.88 7.44
N ARG A 83 -20.37 8.36 7.40
CA ARG A 83 -21.04 8.98 8.55
C ARG A 83 -21.23 8.02 9.73
N ARG A 84 -21.34 6.72 9.47
CA ARG A 84 -21.41 5.69 10.53
C ARG A 84 -20.08 5.54 11.27
N GLY A 85 -18.99 6.07 10.70
CA GLY A 85 -17.65 5.99 11.27
C GLY A 85 -17.07 4.58 11.18
N ILE A 86 -17.36 3.86 10.08
CA ILE A 86 -16.73 2.55 9.80
C ILE A 86 -15.22 2.70 9.69
N ILE A 87 -14.75 3.82 9.11
CA ILE A 87 -13.35 4.20 9.08
C ILE A 87 -13.22 5.69 9.41
N GLY A 88 -12.25 6.04 10.26
CA GLY A 88 -12.00 7.42 10.67
C GLY A 88 -10.56 7.64 11.11
N GLU A 89 -10.06 8.87 10.93
CA GLU A 89 -8.74 9.28 11.42
C GLU A 89 -8.81 9.52 12.95
N LEU A 90 -7.88 8.91 13.68
CA LEU A 90 -7.71 9.12 15.13
C LEU A 90 -6.63 10.17 15.47
N GLY A 91 -5.83 10.58 14.48
CA GLY A 91 -4.68 11.47 14.63
C GLY A 91 -3.36 10.76 14.37
N ASN A 92 -2.28 11.16 15.04
CA ASN A 92 -0.94 10.59 14.84
C ASN A 92 -0.53 9.68 16.00
N ASP A 93 0.18 8.60 15.68
CA ASP A 93 0.84 7.76 16.69
C ASP A 93 2.14 8.39 17.22
N LYS A 94 2.81 7.70 18.16
CA LYS A 94 4.08 8.16 18.76
C LYS A 94 5.22 8.36 17.75
N ALA A 95 5.12 7.77 16.55
CA ALA A 95 6.08 7.90 15.47
C ALA A 95 5.68 8.97 14.43
N GLY A 96 4.57 9.69 14.66
CA GLY A 96 4.04 10.72 13.78
C GLY A 96 3.24 10.16 12.60
N ARG A 97 2.90 8.87 12.58
CA ARG A 97 2.15 8.23 11.49
C ARG A 97 0.65 8.44 11.70
N ILE A 98 -0.11 8.69 10.63
CA ILE A 98 -1.56 8.78 10.70
C ILE A 98 -2.13 7.42 11.14
N ALA A 99 -2.98 7.45 12.16
CA ALA A 99 -3.66 6.30 12.71
C ALA A 99 -5.13 6.34 12.28
N PHE A 100 -5.59 5.22 11.72
CA PHE A 100 -6.99 5.01 11.38
C PHE A 100 -7.63 4.04 12.35
N LEU A 101 -8.86 4.33 12.76
CA LEU A 101 -9.76 3.34 13.35
C LEU A 101 -10.58 2.71 12.22
N VAL A 102 -10.64 1.39 12.20
CA VAL A 102 -11.59 0.63 11.37
C VAL A 102 -12.51 -0.13 12.32
N ASP A 103 -13.78 0.27 12.41
CA ASP A 103 -14.79 -0.36 13.26
C ASP A 103 -15.68 -1.29 12.42
N THR A 104 -15.28 -2.56 12.35
CA THR A 104 -15.99 -3.59 11.58
C THR A 104 -17.35 -3.95 12.17
N LYS A 105 -17.65 -3.61 13.44
CA LYS A 105 -18.98 -3.86 14.01
C LYS A 105 -20.06 -2.96 13.40
N ARG A 106 -19.66 -1.78 12.92
CA ARG A 106 -20.54 -0.82 12.23
C ARG A 106 -20.68 -1.13 10.75
N ASP A 107 -19.87 -2.06 10.25
CA ASP A 107 -19.87 -2.48 8.85
C ASP A 107 -20.87 -3.62 8.61
N HIS A 108 -22.10 -3.24 8.29
CA HIS A 108 -23.14 -4.18 7.89
C HIS A 108 -23.06 -4.46 6.39
N LEU A 109 -22.04 -5.23 6.01
CA LEU A 109 -21.72 -5.64 4.65
C LEU A 109 -22.93 -6.23 3.91
N GLN A 110 -23.43 -5.52 2.91
CA GLN A 110 -24.33 -6.09 1.90
C GLN A 110 -23.52 -6.36 0.63
N ALA A 111 -23.66 -7.57 0.05
CA ALA A 111 -22.87 -8.03 -1.08
C ALA A 111 -22.85 -7.06 -2.28
N LYS A 112 -23.95 -6.33 -2.50
CA LYS A 112 -24.12 -5.33 -3.56
C LYS A 112 -23.28 -4.06 -3.40
N HIS A 113 -22.79 -3.76 -2.20
CA HIS A 113 -22.04 -2.55 -1.89
C HIS A 113 -20.53 -2.81 -1.66
N ARG A 114 -20.05 -4.04 -1.89
CA ARG A 114 -18.65 -4.42 -1.64
C ARG A 114 -17.65 -3.57 -2.41
N ASP A 115 -17.92 -3.27 -3.68
CA ASP A 115 -17.03 -2.44 -4.47
C ASP A 115 -16.99 -0.99 -3.95
N GLU A 116 -18.13 -0.41 -3.57
CA GLU A 116 -18.19 0.94 -2.99
C GLU A 116 -17.45 1.04 -1.65
N GLN A 117 -17.54 0.01 -0.82
CA GLN A 117 -16.79 -0.06 0.44
C GLN A 117 -15.28 -0.21 0.19
N ARG A 118 -14.87 -1.08 -0.75
CA ARG A 118 -13.46 -1.19 -1.16
C ARG A 118 -12.92 0.16 -1.63
N ARG A 119 -13.68 0.86 -2.49
CA ARG A 119 -13.31 2.20 -2.98
C ARG A 119 -13.19 3.21 -1.84
N SER A 120 -14.12 3.19 -0.88
CA SER A 120 -14.09 4.09 0.29
C SER A 120 -12.84 3.85 1.13
N PHE A 121 -12.50 2.58 1.38
CA PHE A 121 -11.28 2.19 2.09
C PHE A 121 -10.03 2.64 1.34
N ASP A 122 -9.94 2.36 0.04
CA ASP A 122 -8.81 2.74 -0.80
C ASP A 122 -8.60 4.27 -0.80
N MET A 123 -9.68 5.06 -0.87
CA MET A 123 -9.63 6.53 -0.80
C MET A 123 -9.07 7.03 0.52
N ILE A 124 -9.54 6.50 1.65
CA ILE A 124 -9.15 6.97 2.98
C ILE A 124 -7.75 6.51 3.35
N ALA A 125 -7.44 5.24 3.09
CA ALA A 125 -6.10 4.71 3.26
C ALA A 125 -5.12 5.48 2.37
N SER A 126 -5.49 5.79 1.13
CA SER A 126 -4.70 6.68 0.29
C SER A 126 -4.57 8.05 0.91
N PHE A 127 -5.63 8.71 1.38
CA PHE A 127 -5.54 10.04 1.99
C PHE A 127 -4.57 10.09 3.18
N GLY A 128 -4.61 9.14 4.11
CA GLY A 128 -3.69 9.13 5.26
C GLY A 128 -2.31 8.55 4.99
N THR A 129 -2.12 7.89 3.84
CA THR A 129 -0.78 7.50 3.36
C THR A 129 -0.23 8.49 2.32
N ARG A 130 -1.05 9.45 1.85
CA ARG A 130 -0.71 10.37 0.78
C ARG A 130 0.16 11.53 1.27
N LEU A 131 1.38 11.51 0.76
CA LEU A 131 1.86 12.49 -0.24
C LEU A 131 1.80 13.98 0.15
N ARG A 132 2.05 14.33 1.41
CA ARG A 132 2.49 15.69 1.70
C ARG A 132 4.01 15.78 1.52
N PRO A 133 4.58 16.86 0.96
CA PRO A 133 6.04 17.05 0.85
C PRO A 133 6.79 16.80 2.18
N GLU A 134 6.14 17.08 3.31
CA GLU A 134 6.63 16.86 4.67
C GLU A 134 6.60 15.40 5.15
N SER A 135 5.75 14.55 4.57
CA SER A 135 5.59 13.15 4.99
C SER A 135 6.50 12.24 4.15
N LYS A 136 7.82 12.47 4.23
CA LYS A 136 8.86 11.70 3.52
C LYS A 136 9.14 10.30 4.09
N ARG A 137 8.13 9.64 4.66
CA ARG A 137 8.26 8.33 5.31
C ARG A 137 7.40 7.27 4.61
N CYS A 138 7.66 7.07 3.32
CA CYS A 138 7.64 5.74 2.71
C CYS A 138 9.09 5.38 2.35
#